data_AF-Q4T679-F1
#
_entry.id   AF-Q4T679-F1
#
_cell.length_a   1.000
_cell.length_b   1.000
_cell.length_c   1.000
_cell.angle_alpha   90.00
_cell.angle_beta   90.00
_cell.angle_gamma   90.00
#
_symmetry.space_group_name_H-M   'P 1'
#
loop_
_entity.id
_entity.type
_entity.pdbx_description
1 polymer ?
#
loop_
_entity_poly.entity_id
_entity_poly.type
_entity_poly.pdbx_seq_one_letter_code
_entity_poly.pdbx_strand_id
1 'polypeptide(L)'
;RFLLHLAEKTGGVIVTNDNLRDFVDTSDTWRRIIQERLLQFTFVEDHFMIPDDPLGRNGPHLNDFLRKHSWYVCLLLAPGGWLHRRTEPLTPVLPPRTVPAAPPPLRPPDLHLSSRQQPACFHSPPQTPTSTSWPPPSRGPQYEWSPPCRSPSPSPSPPPQRSAAETAELKGKLYDIFPDQKQRIDRILGDNPYMRDLNALSGLLL
;
A
#
# COMPACT_ATOMS: atom_id res chain seq x y z
N ARG A 1 -16.61 -0.44 -1.18
CA ARG A 1 -16.42 -0.56 -2.64
C ARG A 1 -16.00 0.74 -3.34
N PHE A 2 -16.46 1.94 -2.92
CA PHE A 2 -16.10 3.22 -3.56
C PHE A 2 -14.58 3.45 -3.73
N LEU A 3 -13.77 3.16 -2.70
CA LEU A 3 -12.30 3.30 -2.74
C LEU A 3 -11.67 2.49 -3.88
N LEU A 4 -12.07 1.23 -4.04
CA LEU A 4 -11.56 0.35 -5.10
C LEU A 4 -11.93 0.87 -6.50
N HIS A 5 -13.17 1.33 -6.70
CA HIS A 5 -13.58 1.94 -7.97
C HIS A 5 -12.81 3.23 -8.29
N LEU A 6 -12.56 4.07 -7.29
CA LEU A 6 -11.80 5.30 -7.48
C LEU A 6 -10.34 4.99 -7.84
N ALA A 7 -9.72 4.06 -7.12
CA ALA A 7 -8.38 3.59 -7.41
C ALA A 7 -8.29 2.96 -8.81
N GLU A 8 -9.26 2.14 -9.20
CA GLU A 8 -9.34 1.56 -10.54
C GLU A 8 -9.37 2.64 -11.63
N LYS A 9 -10.23 3.66 -11.50
CA LYS A 9 -10.38 4.73 -12.50
C LYS A 9 -9.18 5.67 -12.59
N THR A 10 -8.51 5.93 -11.47
CA THR A 10 -7.44 6.93 -11.38
C THR A 10 -6.03 6.33 -11.45
N GLY A 11 -5.92 5.04 -11.16
CA GLY A 11 -4.62 4.41 -10.92
C GLY A 11 -3.92 4.85 -9.63
N GLY A 12 -4.62 5.51 -8.69
CA GLY A 12 -4.06 5.96 -7.41
C GLY A 12 -3.90 4.88 -6.32
N VAL A 13 -3.06 5.15 -5.33
CA VAL A 13 -2.90 4.30 -4.14
C VAL A 13 -4.09 4.48 -3.19
N ILE A 14 -4.47 3.42 -2.48
CA ILE A 14 -5.44 3.48 -1.38
C ILE A 14 -4.69 3.50 -0.06
N VAL A 15 -4.83 4.58 0.71
CA VAL A 15 -4.28 4.67 2.06
C VAL A 15 -5.30 4.09 3.04
N THR A 16 -4.99 2.92 3.62
CA THR A 16 -5.91 2.18 4.50
C THR A 16 -5.13 1.15 5.33
N ASN A 17 -5.59 0.89 6.54
CA ASN A 17 -5.11 -0.23 7.37
C ASN A 17 -5.94 -1.50 7.20
N ASP A 18 -7.05 -1.43 6.47
CA ASP A 18 -7.85 -2.59 6.12
C ASP A 18 -7.24 -3.35 4.94
N ASN A 19 -7.26 -4.68 5.02
CA ASN A 19 -6.81 -5.58 3.96
C ASN A 19 -7.88 -5.86 2.89
N LEU A 20 -9.13 -5.42 3.09
CA LEU A 20 -10.22 -5.50 2.11
C LEU A 20 -10.49 -6.94 1.60
N ARG A 21 -10.31 -7.94 2.46
CA ARG A 21 -10.31 -9.38 2.07
C ARG A 21 -11.58 -9.82 1.35
N ASP A 22 -12.74 -9.27 1.74
CA ASP A 22 -14.04 -9.58 1.16
C ASP A 22 -14.14 -9.29 -0.35
N PHE A 23 -13.24 -8.45 -0.87
CA PHE A 23 -13.25 -8.01 -2.27
C PHE A 23 -12.17 -8.68 -3.13
N VAL A 24 -11.29 -9.50 -2.53
CA VAL A 24 -10.17 -10.17 -3.22
C VAL A 24 -10.68 -11.16 -4.28
N ASP A 25 -11.75 -11.88 -4.00
CA ASP A 25 -12.31 -12.89 -4.92
C ASP A 25 -13.41 -12.32 -5.82
N THR A 26 -13.74 -11.03 -5.69
CA THR A 26 -14.82 -10.39 -6.48
C THR A 26 -14.36 -10.04 -7.91
N SER A 27 -13.11 -9.61 -8.08
CA SER A 27 -12.58 -9.16 -9.37
C SER A 27 -11.05 -9.27 -9.39
N ASP A 28 -10.49 -9.71 -10.51
CA ASP A 28 -9.03 -9.76 -10.71
C ASP A 28 -8.39 -8.37 -10.64
N THR A 29 -9.08 -7.33 -11.12
CA THR A 29 -8.61 -5.95 -11.04
C THR A 29 -8.54 -5.47 -9.60
N TRP A 30 -9.58 -5.76 -8.81
CA TRP A 30 -9.61 -5.37 -7.40
C TRP A 30 -8.60 -6.15 -6.59
N ARG A 31 -8.44 -7.45 -6.87
CA ARG A 31 -7.37 -8.27 -6.29
C ARG A 31 -6.00 -7.62 -6.48
N ARG A 32 -5.68 -7.17 -7.69
CA ARG A 32 -4.42 -6.46 -7.97
C ARG A 32 -4.30 -5.15 -7.19
N ILE A 33 -5.36 -4.34 -7.15
CA ILE A 33 -5.37 -3.09 -6.35
C ILE A 33 -5.08 -3.39 -4.87
N ILE A 34 -5.72 -4.43 -4.32
CA ILE A 34 -5.56 -4.82 -2.91
C ILE A 34 -4.15 -5.36 -2.63
N GLN A 35 -3.55 -6.07 -3.57
CA GLN A 35 -2.22 -6.67 -3.39
C GLN A 35 -1.08 -5.67 -3.60
N GLU A 36 -1.24 -4.72 -4.51
CA GLU A 36 -0.11 -3.92 -5.01
C GLU A 36 -0.24 -2.42 -4.69
N ARG A 37 -1.40 -1.96 -4.19
CA ARG A 37 -1.72 -0.52 -4.12
C ARG A 37 -2.37 -0.10 -2.81
N LEU A 38 -2.31 -0.94 -1.77
CA LEU A 38 -2.65 -0.54 -0.41
C LEU A 38 -1.44 0.02 0.31
N LEU A 39 -1.59 1.18 0.93
CA LEU A 39 -0.60 1.80 1.79
C LEU A 39 -1.10 1.78 3.23
N GLN A 40 -0.45 0.96 4.06
CA GLN A 40 -0.67 0.97 5.50
C GLN A 40 -0.07 2.22 6.14
N PHE A 41 -0.63 2.61 7.26
CA PHE A 41 -0.16 3.74 8.05
C PHE A 41 -0.28 3.44 9.54
N THR A 42 0.49 4.17 10.34
CA THR A 42 0.38 4.15 11.79
C THR A 42 0.25 5.58 12.28
N PHE A 43 -0.59 5.79 13.30
CA PHE A 43 -0.59 7.02 14.06
C PHE A 43 0.15 6.80 15.37
N VAL A 44 1.15 7.63 15.64
CA VAL A 44 1.79 7.74 16.95
C VAL A 44 1.47 9.13 17.47
N GLU A 45 0.51 9.21 18.39
CA GLU A 45 -0.12 10.48 18.77
C GLU A 45 -0.67 11.20 17.52
N ASP A 46 -0.22 12.42 17.25
CA ASP A 46 -0.61 13.22 16.09
C ASP A 46 0.29 12.99 14.85
N HIS A 47 1.25 12.06 14.92
CA HIS A 47 2.19 11.78 13.84
C HIS A 47 1.67 10.67 12.93
N PHE A 48 1.38 11.03 11.68
CA PHE A 48 1.09 10.08 10.62
C PHE A 48 2.39 9.50 10.06
N MET A 49 2.61 8.21 10.30
CA MET A 49 3.78 7.46 9.84
C MET A 49 3.37 6.44 8.78
N ILE A 50 4.17 6.33 7.72
CA ILE A 50 4.02 5.34 6.66
C ILE A 50 5.31 4.54 6.54
N PRO A 51 5.25 3.23 6.21
CA PRO A 51 6.43 2.40 6.05
C PRO A 51 7.21 2.80 4.79
N ASP A 52 8.53 2.74 4.87
CA ASP A 52 9.42 2.95 3.71
C ASP A 52 9.29 1.82 2.67
N ASP A 53 8.83 0.64 3.07
CA ASP A 53 8.60 -0.53 2.21
C ASP A 53 7.14 -1.01 2.28
N PRO A 54 6.18 -0.36 1.55
CA PRO A 54 4.75 -0.65 1.65
C PRO A 54 4.36 -2.11 1.33
N LEU A 55 5.11 -2.76 0.43
CA LEU A 55 4.88 -4.15 0.03
C LEU A 55 5.97 -5.11 0.59
N GLY A 56 6.74 -4.66 1.58
CA GLY A 56 7.83 -5.42 2.19
C GLY A 56 9.10 -5.51 1.33
N ARG A 57 10.05 -6.36 1.75
CA ARG A 57 11.43 -6.42 1.22
C ARG A 57 11.58 -6.65 -0.29
N ASN A 58 10.59 -7.28 -0.91
CA ASN A 58 10.60 -7.58 -2.35
C ASN A 58 9.80 -6.55 -3.17
N GLY A 59 9.23 -5.54 -2.48
CA GLY A 59 8.42 -4.49 -3.08
C GLY A 59 9.24 -3.28 -3.50
N PRO A 60 8.62 -2.33 -4.22
CA PRO A 60 9.20 -1.02 -4.45
C PRO A 60 9.31 -0.24 -3.14
N HIS A 61 10.36 0.58 -3.02
CA HIS A 61 10.43 1.57 -1.96
C HIS A 61 9.28 2.58 -2.07
N LEU A 62 8.93 3.23 -0.97
CA LEU A 62 7.81 4.15 -0.84
C LEU A 62 7.79 5.23 -1.94
N ASN A 63 8.95 5.78 -2.28
CA ASN A 63 9.04 6.81 -3.33
C ASN A 63 8.61 6.26 -4.70
N ASP A 64 9.01 5.04 -5.04
CA ASP A 64 8.65 4.39 -6.30
C ASP A 64 7.20 3.92 -6.30
N PHE A 65 6.72 3.45 -5.15
CA PHE A 65 5.33 3.08 -4.94
C PHE A 65 4.36 4.26 -5.16
N LEU A 66 4.73 5.46 -4.70
CA LEU A 66 3.91 6.67 -4.84
C LEU A 66 4.09 7.39 -6.20
N ARG A 67 5.07 7.00 -7.01
CA ARG A 67 5.32 7.63 -8.33
C ARG A 67 4.30 7.20 -9.36
N LYS A 68 3.71 8.20 -10.02
CA LYS A 68 2.70 8.02 -11.09
C LYS A 68 3.15 7.10 -12.22
N HIS A 69 4.44 7.08 -12.59
CA HIS A 69 4.93 6.29 -13.73
C HIS A 69 5.29 4.84 -13.38
N SER A 70 5.32 4.46 -12.10
CA SER A 70 5.72 3.11 -11.68
C SER A 70 4.67 2.04 -12.05
N TRP A 71 3.39 2.41 -12.00
CA TRP A 71 2.28 1.48 -12.22
C TRP A 71 1.74 1.46 -13.66
N TYR A 72 1.96 2.52 -14.46
CA TYR A 72 1.59 2.51 -15.89
C TYR A 72 2.47 1.54 -16.69
N VAL A 73 3.75 1.39 -16.34
CA VAL A 73 4.66 0.49 -17.05
C VAL A 73 4.31 -0.98 -16.77
N CYS A 74 3.87 -1.30 -15.54
CA CYS A 74 3.40 -2.64 -15.20
C CYS A 74 2.08 -3.01 -15.92
N LEU A 75 1.16 -2.05 -16.08
CA LEU A 75 -0.08 -2.23 -16.86
C LEU A 75 0.15 -2.34 -18.38
N LEU A 76 1.21 -1.73 -18.91
CA LEU A 76 1.53 -1.76 -20.34
C LEU A 76 2.36 -3.00 -20.74
N LEU A 77 3.10 -3.61 -19.81
CA LEU A 77 3.89 -4.82 -20.05
C LEU A 77 3.17 -6.12 -19.65
N ALA A 78 1.99 -6.03 -19.04
CA ALA A 78 1.12 -7.20 -18.85
C ALA A 78 0.57 -7.68 -20.20
N PRO A 79 0.63 -8.98 -20.53
CA PRO A 79 0.02 -9.50 -21.76
C PRO A 79 -1.50 -9.37 -21.66
N GLY A 80 -2.06 -8.33 -22.28
CA GLY A 80 -3.51 -8.05 -22.30
C GLY A 80 -3.88 -6.60 -22.02
N GLY A 81 -3.16 -5.64 -22.59
CA GLY A 81 -3.41 -4.21 -22.43
C GLY A 81 -4.85 -3.81 -22.75
N TRP A 82 -5.62 -3.48 -21.70
CA TRP A 82 -6.91 -2.83 -21.82
C TRP A 82 -6.68 -1.35 -22.10
N LEU A 83 -6.48 -1.00 -23.38
CA LEU A 83 -6.66 0.38 -23.80
C LEU A 83 -8.15 0.74 -23.68
N HIS A 84 -8.38 1.87 -23.04
CA HIS A 84 -9.60 2.67 -23.08
C HIS A 84 -10.50 2.40 -24.30
N ARG A 85 -11.66 1.80 -24.05
CA ARG A 85 -12.84 1.95 -24.92
C ARG A 85 -13.29 3.40 -24.83
N ARG A 86 -12.74 4.28 -25.69
CA ARG A 86 -13.46 5.51 -26.07
C ARG A 86 -14.69 5.07 -26.86
N THR A 87 -15.83 5.58 -26.44
CA THR A 87 -17.14 5.40 -27.05
C THR A 87 -17.15 6.04 -28.43
N GLU A 88 -17.14 5.23 -29.49
CA GLU A 88 -17.52 5.65 -30.84
C GLU A 88 -18.99 5.28 -31.06
N PRO A 89 -19.85 6.20 -31.52
CA PRO A 89 -21.26 5.91 -31.78
C PRO A 89 -21.45 5.10 -33.08
N LEU A 90 -22.39 4.16 -32.99
CA LEU A 90 -22.71 3.14 -33.98
C LEU A 90 -23.32 3.72 -35.27
N THR A 91 -22.82 3.30 -36.44
CA THR A 91 -23.60 3.24 -37.68
C THR A 91 -24.03 1.80 -37.95
N PRO A 92 -25.30 1.53 -38.30
CA PRO A 92 -25.81 0.17 -38.51
C PRO A 92 -25.75 -0.21 -40.00
N VAL A 93 -25.21 -1.38 -40.33
CA VAL A 93 -25.55 -2.07 -41.59
C VAL A 93 -25.69 -3.57 -41.31
N LEU A 94 -26.81 -4.10 -41.82
CA LEU A 94 -27.39 -5.44 -41.65
C LEU A 94 -26.53 -6.61 -42.21
N PRO A 95 -26.80 -7.86 -41.76
CA PRO A 95 -26.09 -9.08 -42.17
C PRO A 95 -26.77 -9.72 -43.41
N PRO A 96 -26.21 -10.76 -44.09
CA PRO A 96 -26.40 -12.14 -43.60
C PRO A 96 -25.37 -13.23 -44.05
N ARG A 97 -25.47 -14.40 -43.40
CA ARG A 97 -25.38 -15.81 -43.91
C ARG A 97 -24.43 -16.75 -43.15
N THR A 98 -25.02 -17.48 -42.19
CA THR A 98 -25.14 -18.96 -42.07
C THR A 98 -24.47 -19.79 -43.19
N VAL A 99 -23.77 -20.92 -43.03
CA VAL A 99 -23.49 -22.00 -42.03
C VAL A 99 -22.30 -22.84 -42.63
N PRO A 100 -21.88 -24.06 -42.19
CA PRO A 100 -21.70 -24.68 -40.87
C PRO A 100 -20.28 -25.31 -40.68
N ALA A 101 -20.08 -25.89 -39.49
CA ALA A 101 -18.90 -26.58 -38.98
C ALA A 101 -18.44 -27.84 -39.77
N ALA A 102 -17.14 -28.14 -39.69
CA ALA A 102 -16.53 -29.41 -40.10
C ALA A 102 -15.72 -30.03 -38.93
N PRO A 103 -15.72 -31.38 -38.76
CA PRO A 103 -15.21 -32.10 -37.58
C PRO A 103 -13.70 -32.47 -37.67
N PRO A 104 -13.06 -32.96 -36.57
CA PRO A 104 -11.62 -33.23 -36.53
C PRO A 104 -11.28 -34.64 -37.05
N PRO A 105 -10.03 -34.93 -37.47
CA PRO A 105 -9.63 -36.30 -37.76
C PRO A 105 -8.94 -36.99 -36.58
N LEU A 106 -9.14 -38.30 -36.56
CA LEU A 106 -8.84 -39.32 -35.56
C LEU A 106 -7.39 -39.85 -35.67
N ARG A 107 -6.85 -40.36 -34.56
CA ARG A 107 -5.72 -41.35 -34.46
C ARG A 107 -6.12 -42.69 -35.15
N PRO A 108 -5.27 -43.71 -35.48
CA PRO A 108 -4.19 -44.37 -34.68
C PRO A 108 -3.09 -45.09 -35.56
N PRO A 109 -2.43 -46.25 -35.25
CA PRO A 109 -2.06 -46.98 -34.01
C PRO A 109 -0.54 -47.39 -33.89
N ASP A 110 -0.27 -48.10 -32.78
CA ASP A 110 0.95 -48.74 -32.22
C ASP A 110 1.89 -49.61 -33.08
N LEU A 111 3.10 -49.84 -32.52
CA LEU A 111 3.90 -51.09 -32.37
C LEU A 111 5.41 -50.72 -32.30
N HIS A 112 6.33 -51.27 -31.49
CA HIS A 112 6.34 -52.27 -30.42
C HIS A 112 7.77 -52.29 -29.78
N LEU A 113 7.83 -52.25 -28.45
CA LEU A 113 8.69 -53.00 -27.49
C LEU A 113 10.22 -53.18 -27.67
N SER A 114 10.99 -52.75 -26.65
CA SER A 114 12.03 -53.49 -25.88
C SER A 114 13.05 -52.48 -25.29
N SER A 115 13.64 -52.58 -24.10
CA SER A 115 13.80 -53.68 -23.13
C SER A 115 14.31 -53.08 -21.80
N ARG A 116 13.85 -53.64 -20.66
CA ARG A 116 14.68 -54.04 -19.49
C ARG A 116 15.31 -52.93 -18.61
N GLN A 117 15.31 -52.92 -17.27
CA GLN A 117 14.71 -53.70 -16.18
C GLN A 117 14.81 -52.83 -14.91
N GLN A 118 13.82 -52.98 -14.02
CA GLN A 118 13.80 -52.61 -12.59
C GLN A 118 14.79 -53.45 -11.75
N PRO A 119 15.09 -53.16 -10.44
CA PRO A 119 14.14 -53.10 -9.29
C PRO A 119 14.50 -52.02 -8.22
N ALA A 120 13.80 -51.78 -7.11
CA ALA A 120 12.45 -52.04 -6.60
C ALA A 120 12.22 -51.06 -5.42
N CYS A 121 10.96 -50.60 -5.29
CA CYS A 121 10.14 -50.29 -4.11
C CYS A 121 10.82 -49.85 -2.78
N PHE A 122 10.33 -48.79 -2.13
CA PHE A 122 9.52 -48.89 -0.89
C PHE A 122 8.95 -47.50 -0.46
N HIS A 123 7.60 -47.40 -0.49
CA HIS A 123 6.66 -46.72 0.44
C HIS A 123 6.76 -45.21 0.84
N SER A 124 5.56 -44.59 0.90
CA SER A 124 5.06 -43.20 1.14
C SER A 124 5.38 -42.56 2.53
N PRO A 125 4.81 -41.39 2.95
CA PRO A 125 4.30 -40.13 2.31
C PRO A 125 5.01 -38.85 2.91
N PRO A 126 4.70 -37.59 2.50
CA PRO A 126 5.30 -36.41 3.14
C PRO A 126 4.42 -35.85 4.28
N GLN A 127 4.98 -35.75 5.49
CA GLN A 127 4.44 -34.92 6.58
C GLN A 127 5.48 -33.87 7.01
N THR A 128 4.96 -32.66 7.24
CA THR A 128 5.44 -31.49 8.02
C THR A 128 6.84 -31.48 8.65
N PRO A 129 7.50 -30.30 8.68
CA PRO A 129 8.44 -29.99 9.75
C PRO A 129 7.82 -29.00 10.75
N THR A 130 7.66 -29.50 11.98
CA THR A 130 7.42 -28.74 13.20
C THR A 130 8.77 -28.39 13.84
N SER A 131 8.89 -27.14 14.32
CA SER A 131 9.75 -26.68 15.42
C SER A 131 11.25 -27.01 15.37
N THR A 132 12.06 -26.04 14.92
CA THR A 132 13.48 -25.97 15.26
C THR A 132 13.62 -25.31 16.62
N SER A 133 13.96 -26.11 17.63
CA SER A 133 14.35 -25.67 18.96
C SER A 133 15.83 -25.25 18.96
N TRP A 134 16.14 -24.17 19.67
CA TRP A 134 17.49 -23.62 19.84
C TRP A 134 18.37 -24.53 20.73
N PRO A 135 19.68 -24.67 20.46
CA PRO A 135 20.61 -25.35 21.36
C PRO A 135 21.04 -24.43 22.53
N PRO A 136 21.49 -25.00 23.67
CA PRO A 136 21.79 -24.25 24.89
C PRO A 136 23.18 -23.59 24.87
N PRO A 137 23.43 -22.53 25.67
CA PRO A 137 24.73 -21.86 25.68
C PRO A 137 25.72 -22.53 26.63
N SER A 138 26.90 -22.85 26.10
CA SER A 138 28.09 -23.23 26.86
C SER A 138 28.76 -21.99 27.46
N ARG A 139 29.20 -22.12 28.71
CA ARG A 139 29.92 -21.11 29.51
C ARG A 139 31.17 -20.56 28.79
N GLY A 140 31.24 -19.23 28.68
CA GLY A 140 32.41 -18.43 28.31
C GLY A 140 32.41 -17.12 29.11
N PRO A 141 33.57 -16.44 29.26
CA PRO A 141 33.86 -15.57 30.40
C PRO A 141 33.07 -14.26 30.41
N GLN A 142 32.72 -13.84 31.62
CA GLN A 142 31.96 -12.64 31.98
C GLN A 142 32.63 -11.39 31.39
N TYR A 143 32.10 -10.88 30.28
CA TYR A 143 32.35 -9.49 29.89
C TYR A 143 31.42 -8.61 30.73
N GLU A 144 32.03 -7.86 31.62
CA GLU A 144 31.37 -6.81 32.40
C GLU A 144 30.96 -5.69 31.44
N TRP A 145 29.70 -5.70 30.99
CA TRP A 145 29.16 -4.63 30.15
C TRP A 145 28.95 -3.39 31.03
N SER A 146 29.98 -2.55 31.12
CA SER A 146 29.85 -1.19 31.64
C SER A 146 29.28 -0.31 30.52
N PRO A 147 28.14 0.39 30.72
CA PRO A 147 27.64 1.32 29.72
C PRO A 147 28.61 2.49 29.56
N PRO A 148 28.97 2.91 28.33
CA PRO A 148 29.79 4.09 28.14
C PRO A 148 29.08 5.32 28.70
N CYS A 149 29.79 6.11 29.50
CA CYS A 149 29.32 7.35 30.09
C CYS A 149 28.64 8.24 29.05
N ARG A 150 27.43 8.67 29.41
CA ARG A 150 26.51 9.52 28.68
C ARG A 150 27.14 10.89 28.44
N SER A 151 27.62 11.15 27.23
CA SER A 151 27.75 12.54 26.75
C SER A 151 26.32 13.09 26.55
N PRO A 152 25.98 14.30 27.03
CA PRO A 152 24.70 14.90 26.70
C PRO A 152 24.68 15.19 25.20
N SER A 153 23.85 14.45 24.47
CA SER A 153 23.51 14.77 23.08
C SER A 153 22.96 16.20 23.03
N PRO A 154 23.39 17.05 22.08
CA PRO A 154 22.73 18.32 21.87
C PRO A 154 21.29 18.02 21.42
N SER A 155 20.32 18.45 22.22
CA SER A 155 18.91 18.42 21.87
C SER A 155 18.72 19.15 20.53
N PRO A 156 17.93 18.64 19.57
CA PRO A 156 17.54 19.46 18.43
C PRO A 156 16.74 20.67 18.98
N SER A 157 17.20 21.88 18.66
CA SER A 157 16.49 23.10 19.02
C SER A 157 15.05 23.03 18.50
N PRO A 158 14.06 23.46 19.29
CA PRO A 158 12.67 23.48 18.83
C PRO A 158 12.54 24.34 17.55
N PRO A 159 11.64 23.97 16.64
CA PRO A 159 11.43 24.72 15.40
C PRO A 159 11.10 26.19 15.70
N PRO A 160 11.44 27.12 14.81
CA PRO A 160 11.15 28.53 15.02
C PRO A 160 9.64 28.77 15.23
N GLN A 161 9.32 29.42 16.35
CA GLN A 161 7.98 29.89 16.64
C GLN A 161 7.49 30.87 15.57
N ARG A 162 6.18 31.02 15.48
CA ARG A 162 5.54 31.98 14.58
C ARG A 162 5.86 33.41 15.02
N SER A 163 6.15 34.26 14.05
CA SER A 163 6.34 35.69 14.26
C SER A 163 5.05 36.38 14.69
N ALA A 164 5.18 37.60 15.24
CA ALA A 164 4.03 38.43 15.60
C ALA A 164 3.13 38.73 14.39
N ALA A 165 3.73 38.89 13.19
CA ALA A 165 3.01 39.13 11.95
C ALA A 165 2.19 37.90 11.52
N GLU A 166 2.78 36.70 11.52
CA GLU A 166 2.06 35.45 11.24
C GLU A 166 0.91 35.23 12.24
N THR A 167 1.15 35.54 13.51
CA THR A 167 0.12 35.44 14.56
C THR A 167 -1.04 36.40 14.30
N ALA A 168 -0.77 37.63 13.87
CA ALA A 168 -1.80 38.60 13.50
C ALA A 168 -2.60 38.17 12.26
N GLU A 169 -1.94 37.56 11.27
CA GLU A 169 -2.60 37.04 10.08
C GLU A 169 -3.55 35.88 10.42
N LEU A 170 -3.08 34.90 11.21
CA LEU A 170 -3.91 33.78 11.66
C LEU A 170 -5.07 34.26 12.54
N LYS A 171 -4.81 35.24 13.42
CA LYS A 171 -5.82 35.89 14.25
C LYS A 171 -6.90 36.55 13.40
N GLY A 172 -6.53 37.30 12.36
CA GLY A 172 -7.47 37.93 11.44
C GLY A 172 -8.36 36.90 10.76
N LYS A 173 -7.77 35.87 10.15
CA LYS A 173 -8.53 34.82 9.46
C LYS A 173 -9.48 34.06 10.41
N LEU A 174 -9.07 33.81 11.66
CA LEU A 174 -9.94 33.16 12.65
C LEU A 174 -11.05 34.10 13.16
N TYR A 175 -10.77 35.40 13.27
CA TYR A 175 -11.79 36.41 13.65
C TYR A 175 -12.88 36.53 12.59
N ASP A 176 -12.53 36.39 11.31
CA ASP A 176 -13.49 36.40 10.20
C ASP A 176 -14.43 35.17 10.25
N ILE A 177 -13.92 34.01 10.68
CA ILE A 177 -14.71 32.77 10.75
C ILE A 177 -15.53 32.68 12.04
N PHE A 178 -14.96 33.12 13.18
CA PHE A 178 -15.57 33.02 14.51
C PHE A 178 -15.58 34.37 15.24
N PRO A 179 -16.40 35.34 14.79
CA PRO A 179 -16.38 36.71 15.30
C PRO A 179 -16.74 36.81 16.80
N ASP A 180 -17.49 35.84 17.32
CA ASP A 180 -17.96 35.80 18.72
C ASP A 180 -16.93 35.20 19.68
N GLN A 181 -15.87 34.54 19.19
CA GLN A 181 -14.94 33.77 20.01
C GLN A 181 -13.54 34.40 20.14
N LYS A 182 -13.43 35.72 19.96
CA LYS A 182 -12.15 36.46 19.93
C LYS A 182 -11.22 36.16 21.11
N GLN A 183 -11.74 36.11 22.32
CA GLN A 183 -10.94 35.81 23.52
C GLN A 183 -10.38 34.38 23.51
N ARG A 184 -11.17 33.40 23.04
CA ARG A 184 -10.74 32.01 22.95
C ARG A 184 -9.69 31.83 21.85
N ILE A 185 -9.86 32.53 20.72
CA ILE A 185 -8.88 32.58 19.62
C ILE A 185 -7.54 33.14 20.11
N ASP A 186 -7.55 34.27 20.83
CA ASP A 186 -6.32 34.88 21.35
C ASP A 186 -5.56 33.96 22.30
N ARG A 187 -6.29 33.26 23.17
CA ARG A 187 -5.71 32.27 24.08
C ARG A 187 -5.11 31.08 23.33
N ILE A 188 -5.84 30.52 22.36
CA ILE A 188 -5.36 29.37 21.56
C ILE A 188 -4.12 29.74 20.76
N LEU A 189 -4.08 30.93 20.15
CA LEU A 189 -2.92 31.41 19.41
C LEU A 189 -1.70 31.66 20.29
N GLY A 190 -1.90 32.06 21.55
CA GLY A 190 -0.84 32.21 22.54
C GLY A 190 -0.32 30.88 23.08
N ASP A 191 -1.24 29.94 23.36
CA ASP A 191 -0.92 28.63 23.92
C ASP A 191 -0.29 27.68 22.87
N ASN A 192 -0.44 27.98 21.57
CA ASN A 192 0.06 27.16 20.46
C ASN A 192 1.03 27.93 19.53
N PRO A 193 2.23 28.30 20.00
CA PRO A 193 3.17 29.17 19.28
C PRO A 193 3.89 28.49 18.10
N TYR A 194 3.63 27.23 17.83
CA TYR A 194 4.18 26.51 16.67
C TYR A 194 3.10 26.19 15.62
N MET A 195 1.82 26.22 16.01
CA MET A 195 0.72 25.80 15.17
C MET A 195 0.33 26.91 14.19
N ARG A 196 0.38 26.57 12.89
CA ARG A 196 0.10 27.47 11.77
C ARG A 196 -1.09 27.04 10.92
N ASP A 197 -1.55 25.80 11.08
CA ASP A 197 -2.68 25.27 10.33
C ASP A 197 -3.99 25.87 10.85
N LEU A 198 -4.71 26.55 9.96
CA LEU A 198 -5.95 27.24 10.29
C LEU A 198 -7.05 26.25 10.68
N ASN A 199 -7.11 25.09 10.04
CA ASN A 199 -8.12 24.08 10.31
C ASN A 199 -7.90 23.46 11.69
N ALA A 200 -6.66 23.13 12.05
CA ALA A 200 -6.30 22.64 13.39
C ALA A 200 -6.60 23.69 14.48
N LEU A 201 -6.28 24.96 14.23
CA LEU A 201 -6.61 26.06 15.15
C LEU A 201 -8.12 26.26 15.30
N SER A 202 -8.89 26.09 14.21
CA SER A 202 -10.36 26.14 14.24
C SER A 202 -10.98 24.96 15.01
N GLY A 203 -10.36 23.78 14.94
CA GLY A 203 -10.81 22.60 15.66
C GLY A 203 -10.76 22.76 17.19
N LEU A 204 -9.84 23.57 17.71
CA LEU A 204 -9.73 23.85 19.16
C LEU A 204 -10.80 24.84 19.68
N LEU A 205 -11.54 25.50 18.77
CA LEU A 205 -12.60 26.47 19.08
C LEU A 205 -13.99 25.82 19.16
N LEU A 206 -14.15 24.61 18.60
CA LEU A 206 -15.36 23.80 18.72
C LEU A 206 -15.48 23.17 20.13
#